data_AF-A0A349YC26-F1
#
_entry.id   AF-A0A349YC26-F1
#
_cell.length_a   1.000
_cell.length_b   1.000
_cell.length_c   1.000
_cell.angle_alpha   90.00
_cell.angle_beta   90.00
_cell.angle_gamma   90.00
#
_symmetry.space_group_name_H-M   'P 1'
#
loop_
_entity.id
_entity.type
_entity.pdbx_description
1 polymer ?
#
loop_
_entity_poly.entity_id
_entity_poly.type
_entity_poly.pdbx_seq_one_letter_code
_entity_poly.pdbx_strand_id
1 'polypeptide(L)' 'MTRADGDSIGAWWEERRDHIQPSEFVLSKSGKVMFDTYSNSPVGRMDPEETLTLTKYLNELRAKAKSGS' A
#
# COMPACT_ATOMS: atom_id res chain seq x y z
N MET A 1 -3.05 -7.12 -16.86
CA MET A 1 -3.58 -5.93 -16.17
C MET A 1 -3.95 -4.91 -17.22
N THR A 2 -5.15 -4.37 -17.15
CA THR A 2 -5.73 -3.36 -18.05
C THR A 2 -5.78 -1.99 -17.36
N ARG A 3 -6.05 -0.91 -18.11
CA ARG A 3 -6.26 0.43 -17.53
C ARG A 3 -7.37 0.41 -16.47
N ALA A 4 -8.45 -0.32 -16.76
CA ALA A 4 -9.56 -0.51 -15.83
C ALA A 4 -9.13 -1.21 -14.53
N ASP A 5 -8.22 -2.20 -14.60
CA ASP A 5 -7.68 -2.84 -13.39
C ASP A 5 -6.92 -1.81 -12.54
N GLY A 6 -6.14 -0.93 -13.17
CA GLY A 6 -5.38 0.13 -12.49
C GLY A 6 -6.28 1.15 -11.83
N ASP A 7 -7.27 1.65 -12.57
CA ASP A 7 -8.26 2.60 -12.08
C ASP A 7 -9.06 2.01 -10.90
N SER A 8 -9.34 0.69 -10.91
CA SER A 8 -10.08 0.01 -9.84
C SER A 8 -9.36 0.00 -8.49
N ILE A 9 -8.04 0.07 -8.49
CA ILE A 9 -7.20 0.08 -7.28
C ILE A 9 -6.51 1.44 -7.05
N GLY A 10 -6.82 2.45 -7.86
CA GLY A 10 -6.18 3.77 -7.80
C GLY A 10 -4.70 3.76 -8.21
N ALA A 11 -4.26 2.73 -8.94
CA ALA A 11 -2.87 2.62 -9.34
C ALA A 11 -2.53 3.57 -10.50
N TRP A 12 -1.31 4.11 -10.47
CA TRP A 12 -0.84 4.97 -11.53
C TRP A 12 -0.58 4.18 -12.82
N TRP A 13 -1.20 4.59 -13.91
CA TRP A 13 -0.98 4.05 -15.25
C TRP A 13 0.19 4.74 -15.98
N GLU A 14 1.11 3.96 -16.53
CA GLU A 14 2.19 4.49 -17.39
C GLU A 14 1.73 4.44 -18.86
N GLU A 15 1.47 5.61 -19.42
CA GLU A 15 0.86 5.79 -20.74
C GLU A 15 1.76 5.33 -21.91
N ARG A 16 3.08 5.27 -21.72
CA ARG A 16 4.06 5.03 -22.79
C ARG A 16 4.35 3.54 -23.01
N ARG A 17 4.23 2.74 -21.95
CA ARG A 17 4.54 1.31 -21.86
C ARG A 17 3.31 0.48 -21.48
N ASP A 18 2.15 1.11 -21.39
CA ASP A 18 0.83 0.49 -21.31
C ASP A 18 0.69 -0.52 -20.16
N HIS A 19 1.15 -0.13 -18.96
CA HIS A 19 1.04 -0.95 -17.76
C HIS A 19 0.88 -0.11 -16.50
N ILE A 20 0.39 -0.76 -15.45
CA ILE A 20 0.28 -0.20 -14.11
C ILE A 20 1.66 -0.14 -13.46
N GLN A 21 2.02 1.00 -12.89
CA GLN A 21 3.22 1.11 -12.06
C GLN A 21 3.06 0.32 -10.76
N PRO A 22 4.15 -0.25 -10.19
CA PRO A 22 4.06 -0.98 -8.93
C PRO A 22 3.41 -0.10 -7.86
N SER A 23 2.33 -0.62 -7.29
CA SER A 23 1.52 0.04 -6.27
C SER A 23 1.36 -0.93 -5.10
N GLU A 24 1.68 -0.49 -3.89
CA GLU A 24 1.60 -1.32 -2.69
C GLU A 24 0.71 -0.62 -1.66
N PHE A 25 -0.19 -1.38 -1.03
CA PHE A 25 -1.18 -0.87 -0.09
C PHE A 25 -1.19 -1.71 1.18
N VAL A 26 -1.23 -1.06 2.33
CA VAL A 26 -1.52 -1.71 3.62
C VAL A 26 -2.95 -1.40 3.99
N LEU A 27 -3.79 -2.43 4.07
CA LEU A 27 -5.21 -2.31 4.41
C LEU A 27 -5.48 -2.75 5.85
N SER A 28 -6.37 -2.03 6.52
CA SER A 28 -6.98 -2.51 7.76
C SER A 28 -7.97 -3.64 7.46
N LYS A 29 -8.41 -4.38 8.50
CA LYS A 29 -9.47 -5.39 8.36
C LYS A 29 -10.80 -4.82 7.86
N SER A 30 -11.04 -3.52 8.02
CA SER A 30 -12.25 -2.85 7.53
C SER A 30 -12.10 -2.34 6.09
N GLY A 31 -10.99 -2.64 5.42
CA GLY A 31 -10.68 -2.15 4.08
C GLY A 31 -10.16 -0.70 4.05
N LYS A 32 -9.84 -0.10 5.20
CA LYS A 32 -9.26 1.25 5.23
C LYS A 32 -7.80 1.20 4.80
N VAL A 33 -7.40 2.08 3.87
CA VAL A 33 -5.99 2.28 3.51
C VAL A 33 -5.24 2.92 4.69
N MET A 34 -4.18 2.25 5.14
CA MET A 34 -3.32 2.68 6.24
C MET A 34 -1.98 3.22 5.74
N PHE A 35 -1.54 2.78 4.57
CA PHE A 35 -0.33 3.19 3.88
C PHE A 35 -0.46 2.84 2.40
N ASP A 36 0.11 3.67 1.54
CA ASP A 36 0.19 3.49 0.10
C ASP A 36 1.56 3.95 -0.43
N THR A 37 2.10 3.23 -1.42
CA THR A 37 3.29 3.65 -2.17
C THR A 37 3.12 3.38 -3.65
N TYR A 38 3.60 4.31 -4.47
CA TYR A 38 3.66 4.20 -5.92
C TYR A 38 5.11 4.32 -6.33
N SER A 39 5.61 3.31 -7.01
CA SER A 39 7.01 3.22 -7.44
C SER A 39 7.13 3.43 -8.93
N ASN A 40 8.27 3.95 -9.38
CA ASN A 40 8.64 3.86 -10.79
C ASN A 40 9.63 2.72 -10.96
N SER A 41 9.15 1.59 -11.49
CA SER A 41 9.96 0.39 -11.74
C SER A 41 10.65 -0.15 -10.45
N PRO A 42 11.97 -0.42 -10.29
CA PRO A 42 12.49 -1.01 -9.05
C PRO A 42 12.70 0.00 -7.92
N VAL A 43 12.57 1.30 -8.20
CA VAL A 43 12.84 2.38 -7.24
C VAL A 43 11.56 2.72 -6.48
N GLY A 44 11.63 2.70 -5.15
CA GLY A 44 10.52 3.09 -4.28
C GLY A 44 9.74 1.93 -3.64
N ARG A 45 10.18 0.68 -3.86
CA ARG A 45 9.60 -0.48 -3.15
C ARG A 45 10.01 -0.47 -1.69
N MET A 46 9.09 -0.89 -0.83
CA MET A 46 9.38 -1.04 0.58
C MET A 46 10.27 -2.25 0.82
N ASP A 47 11.31 -2.10 1.65
CA ASP A 47 12.10 -3.25 2.08
C ASP A 47 11.24 -4.18 2.96
N PRO A 48 11.41 -5.51 2.90
CA PRO A 48 10.64 -6.43 3.75
C PRO A 48 10.78 -6.16 5.26
N GLU A 49 11.95 -5.74 5.74
CA GLU A 49 12.18 -5.43 7.15
C GLU A 49 11.47 -4.13 7.54
N GLU A 50 11.46 -3.13 6.66
CA GLU A 50 10.70 -1.89 6.83
C GLU A 50 9.19 -2.17 6.87
N THR A 51 8.72 -3.05 5.98
CA THR A 51 7.31 -3.48 5.91
C THR A 51 6.88 -4.16 7.22
N LEU A 52 7.74 -5.03 7.77
CA LEU A 52 7.50 -5.71 9.03
C LEU A 52 7.43 -4.72 10.20
N THR A 53 8.34 -3.74 10.19
CA THR A 53 8.41 -2.68 11.20
C THR A 53 7.14 -1.82 11.17
N LEU A 54 6.70 -1.36 9.99
CA LEU A 54 5.46 -0.62 9.82
C LEU A 54 4.24 -1.44 10.31
N THR A 55 4.18 -2.72 9.95
CA THR A 55 3.08 -3.61 10.35
C THR A 55 3.00 -3.76 11.88
N LYS A 56 4.14 -3.94 12.56
CA LYS A 56 4.20 -4.00 14.03
C LYS A 56 3.71 -2.70 14.65
N TYR A 57 4.21 -1.56 14.16
CA TYR A 57 3.80 -0.24 14.65
C TYR A 57 2.29 0.00 14.51
N LEU A 58 1.70 -0.30 13.35
CA LEU A 58 0.25 -0.16 13.12
C LEU A 58 -0.56 -1.06 14.06
N ASN A 59 -0.08 -2.27 14.36
CA ASN A 59 -0.73 -3.17 15.30
C ASN A 59 -0.67 -2.65 16.75
N GLU A 60 0.45 -2.05 17.17
CA GLU A 60 0.57 -1.42 18.49
C GLU A 60 -0.38 -0.24 18.64
N LEU A 61 -0.48 0.64 17.63
CA LEU A 61 -1.44 1.74 17.63
C LEU A 61 -2.88 1.24 17.79
N ARG A 62 -3.22 0.17 17.05
CA ARG A 62 -4.53 -0.47 17.17
C ARG A 62 -4.79 -1.05 18.56
N ALA A 63 -3.79 -1.66 19.19
CA ALA A 63 -3.91 -2.20 20.54
C ALA A 63 -4.14 -1.09 21.58
N LYS A 64 -3.37 0.00 21.49
CA LYS A 64 -3.51 1.17 22.37
C LYS A 64 -4.89 1.84 22.26
N ALA A 65 -5.41 1.97 21.04
CA ALA A 65 -6.75 2.52 20.81
C ALA A 65 -7.85 1.67 21.49
N LYS A 66 -7.70 0.35 21.51
CA LYS A 66 -8.64 -0.57 22.18
C LYS A 66 -8.55 -0.52 23.70
N SER A 67 -7.36 -0.32 24.27
CA SER A 67 -7.20 -0.27 25.74
C SER A 67 -7.68 1.04 26.36
N GLY A 68 -7.89 2.09 25.56
CA GLY A 68 -8.43 3.38 25.99
C GLY A 68 -9.92 3.57 25.69
N SER A 69 -10.61 2.55 25.19
CA SER A 69 -12.07 2.55 24.91
C SER A 69 -12.83 1.74 25.94
#